data_AF-A0A5J4UNV3-F1
#
_entry.id   AF-A0A5J4UNV3-F1
#
_cell.length_a   1.000
_cell.length_b   1.000
_cell.length_c   1.000
_cell.angle_alpha   90.00
_cell.angle_beta   90.00
_cell.angle_gamma   90.00
#
_symmetry.space_group_name_H-M   'P 1'
#
loop_
_entity.id
_entity.type
_entity.pdbx_description
1 polymer ?
#
loop_
_entity_poly.entity_id
_entity_poly.type
_entity_poly.pdbx_seq_one_letter_code
_entity_poly.pdbx_strand_id
1 'polypeptide(L)'
;MRSDVIYHVLSLFNDETLNDNAKYAMKFLTENDVNLTEITKEEELQKITQDLQLANEVQEEESILNIHKQEIRLTLLTSILEQQADNKLRKQIIEAGIVQQLIHIFETRNIDQIQ
;
A
#
# COMPACT_ATOMS: atom_id res chain seq x y z
N MET A 1 -14.11 8.12 9.46
CA MET A 1 -13.05 9.16 9.56
C MET A 1 -12.60 9.48 8.15
N ARG A 2 -12.24 10.73 7.84
CA ARG A 2 -12.09 11.17 6.44
C ARG A 2 -10.92 10.44 5.80
N SER A 3 -11.17 9.76 4.67
CA SER A 3 -10.16 9.19 3.78
C SER A 3 -8.93 10.11 3.65
N ASP A 4 -9.15 11.42 3.63
CA ASP A 4 -8.13 12.47 3.62
C ASP A 4 -7.06 12.33 4.72
N VAL A 5 -7.44 11.98 5.96
CA VAL A 5 -6.48 11.79 7.06
C VAL A 5 -5.62 10.57 6.80
N ILE A 6 -6.23 9.46 6.39
CA ILE A 6 -5.49 8.23 6.09
C ILE A 6 -4.54 8.47 4.92
N TYR A 7 -5.02 9.12 3.87
CA TYR A 7 -4.21 9.47 2.70
C TYR A 7 -3.08 10.44 3.02
N HIS A 8 -3.33 11.42 3.90
CA HIS A 8 -2.28 12.29 4.37
C HIS A 8 -1.21 11.53 5.15
N VAL A 9 -1.60 10.65 6.08
CA VAL A 9 -0.62 9.82 6.82
C VAL A 9 0.14 8.88 5.88
N LEU A 10 -0.53 8.29 4.88
CA LEU A 10 0.13 7.47 3.86
C LEU A 10 1.18 8.25 3.06
N SER A 11 0.94 9.52 2.75
CA SER A 11 1.92 10.36 2.05
C SER A 11 3.20 10.60 2.85
N LEU A 12 3.17 10.39 4.18
CA LEU A 12 4.32 10.56 5.07
C LEU A 12 5.17 9.29 5.21
N PHE A 13 4.79 8.17 4.59
CA PHE A 13 5.50 6.89 4.72
C PHE A 13 6.92 6.91 4.15
N ASN A 14 7.26 7.91 3.35
CA ASN A 14 8.59 8.08 2.77
C ASN A 14 9.25 9.38 3.23
N ASP A 15 8.67 10.06 4.23
CA ASP A 15 9.29 11.20 4.89
C ASP A 15 10.39 10.72 5.84
N GLU A 16 11.62 11.22 5.67
CA GLU A 16 12.78 10.78 6.45
C GLU A 16 12.59 10.90 7.98
N THR A 17 11.79 11.87 8.43
CA THR A 17 11.59 12.16 9.85
C THR A 17 10.28 11.56 10.38
N LEU A 18 9.25 11.52 9.54
CA LEU A 18 7.89 11.20 9.96
C LEU A 18 7.46 9.78 9.62
N ASN A 19 8.24 9.01 8.85
CA ASN A 19 7.89 7.64 8.43
C ASN A 19 7.44 6.75 9.61
N ASP A 20 8.28 6.63 10.64
CA ASP A 20 7.97 5.76 11.78
C ASP A 20 6.71 6.22 12.54
N ASN A 21 6.54 7.53 12.70
CA ASN A 21 5.36 8.11 13.31
C ASN A 21 4.11 7.88 12.45
N ALA A 22 4.25 7.94 11.12
CA ALA A 22 3.17 7.69 10.19
C ALA A 22 2.76 6.22 10.20
N LYS A 23 3.71 5.28 10.18
CA LYS A 23 3.45 3.84 10.34
C LYS A 23 2.75 3.54 11.66
N TYR A 24 3.24 4.13 12.76
CA TYR A 24 2.64 3.99 14.08
C TYR A 24 1.23 4.57 14.13
N ALA A 25 0.99 5.75 13.56
CA ALA A 25 -0.34 6.33 13.47
C ALA A 25 -1.28 5.45 12.63
N MET A 26 -0.83 4.99 11.47
CA MET A 26 -1.62 4.12 10.59
C MET A 26 -2.07 2.86 11.31
N LYS A 27 -1.22 2.27 12.16
CA LYS A 27 -1.61 1.14 12.98
C LYS A 27 -2.91 1.39 13.75
N PHE A 28 -3.00 2.48 14.50
CA PHE A 28 -4.21 2.81 15.25
C PHE A 28 -5.39 3.21 14.35
N LEU A 29 -5.11 3.85 13.21
CA LEU A 29 -6.17 4.22 12.27
C LEU A 29 -6.83 2.96 11.69
N THR A 30 -6.07 1.89 11.45
CA THR A 30 -6.58 0.63 10.88
C THR A 30 -7.18 -0.33 11.92
N GLU A 31 -6.90 -0.15 13.21
CA GLU A 31 -7.61 -0.85 14.31
C GLU A 31 -9.09 -0.42 14.42
N ASN A 32 -9.45 0.73 13.87
CA ASN A 32 -10.84 1.16 13.81
C ASN A 32 -11.57 0.54 12.63
N ASP A 33 -12.61 -0.26 12.90
CA ASP A 33 -13.36 -1.00 11.88
C ASP A 33 -13.94 -0.13 10.75
N VAL A 34 -14.38 1.10 11.06
CA VAL A 34 -14.95 2.02 10.05
C VAL A 34 -13.85 2.46 9.08
N ASN A 35 -12.68 2.79 9.59
CA ASN A 35 -11.53 3.20 8.77
C ASN A 35 -11.00 2.03 7.97
N LEU A 36 -10.88 0.86 8.59
CA LEU A 36 -10.46 -0.36 7.90
C LEU A 36 -11.41 -0.69 6.75
N THR A 37 -12.72 -0.63 6.99
CA THR A 37 -13.72 -0.88 5.95
C THR A 37 -13.59 0.12 4.80
N GLU A 38 -13.34 1.41 5.11
CA GLU A 38 -13.20 2.44 4.09
C GLU A 38 -11.97 2.23 3.20
N ILE A 39 -10.83 1.81 3.76
CA ILE A 39 -9.58 1.61 2.99
C ILE A 39 -9.44 0.23 2.36
N THR A 40 -10.33 -0.71 2.73
CA THR A 40 -10.36 -2.08 2.18
C THR A 40 -11.60 -2.35 1.32
N LYS A 41 -12.42 -1.32 1.04
CA LYS A 41 -13.51 -1.44 0.08
C LYS A 41 -12.95 -1.74 -1.31
N GLU A 42 -13.78 -2.40 -2.12
CA GLU A 42 -13.39 -2.90 -3.44
C GLU A 42 -12.72 -1.85 -4.32
N GLU A 43 -13.29 -0.63 -4.39
CA GLU A 43 -12.73 0.48 -5.17
C GLU A 43 -11.31 0.86 -4.74
N GLU A 44 -10.99 0.76 -3.44
CA GLU A 44 -9.66 1.08 -2.92
C GLU A 44 -8.68 -0.05 -3.19
N LEU A 45 -9.11 -1.31 -3.09
CA LEU A 45 -8.30 -2.47 -3.49
C LEU A 45 -7.98 -2.44 -4.99
N GLN A 46 -8.91 -1.98 -5.83
CA GLN A 46 -8.68 -1.77 -7.26
C GLN A 46 -7.65 -0.67 -7.51
N LYS A 47 -7.74 0.48 -6.82
CA LYS A 47 -6.73 1.54 -6.90
C LYS A 47 -5.35 1.07 -6.46
N ILE A 48 -5.29 0.29 -5.37
CA ILE A 48 -4.03 -0.34 -4.91
C ILE A 48 -3.46 -1.22 -6.02
N THR A 49 -4.30 -2.06 -6.63
CA THR A 49 -3.87 -2.95 -7.72
C THR A 49 -3.33 -2.16 -8.92
N GLN A 50 -4.00 -1.08 -9.32
CA GLN A 50 -3.56 -0.19 -10.41
C GLN A 50 -2.23 0.49 -10.09
N ASP A 51 -2.05 0.95 -8.86
CA ASP A 51 -0.80 1.58 -8.42
C ASP A 51 0.36 0.59 -8.39
N LEU A 52 0.10 -0.67 -8.02
CA LEU A 52 1.08 -1.75 -8.06
C LEU A 52 1.46 -2.17 -9.50
N GLN A 53 0.59 -1.89 -10.49
CA GLN A 53 0.82 -2.18 -11.91
C GLN A 53 1.67 -1.13 -12.64
N LEU A 54 1.98 0.00 -11.99
CA LEU A 54 2.74 1.07 -12.64
C LEU A 54 4.11 0.58 -13.08
N ALA A 55 4.50 0.89 -14.31
CA ALA A 55 5.76 0.42 -14.88
C ALA A 55 6.97 1.12 -14.25
N ASN A 56 8.03 0.34 -14.00
CA ASN A 56 9.28 0.82 -13.41
C ASN A 56 10.36 1.10 -14.47
N GLU A 57 10.15 0.69 -15.72
CA GLU A 57 11.08 0.85 -16.87
C GLU A 57 10.74 2.08 -17.73
N VAL A 58 10.20 3.14 -17.12
CA VAL A 58 9.92 4.43 -17.77
C VAL A 58 11.08 5.41 -17.57
N GLN A 59 10.91 6.67 -17.99
CA GLN A 59 11.91 7.73 -17.74
C GLN A 59 12.25 7.81 -16.24
N GLU A 60 13.52 8.07 -15.89
CA GLU A 60 14.04 8.01 -14.50
C GLU A 60 13.14 8.67 -13.46
N GLU A 61 12.68 9.91 -13.70
CA GLU A 61 11.83 10.65 -12.75
C GLU A 61 10.45 10.00 -12.56
N GLU A 62 9.84 9.50 -13.62
CA GLU A 62 8.54 8.82 -13.56
C GLU A 62 8.65 7.45 -12.89
N SER A 63 9.77 6.75 -13.13
CA SER A 63 10.08 5.47 -12.50
C SER A 63 10.21 5.62 -10.98
N ILE A 64 10.91 6.66 -10.50
CA ILE A 64 11.03 6.97 -9.08
C ILE A 64 9.66 7.22 -8.45
N LEU A 65 8.79 8.00 -9.10
CA LEU A 65 7.45 8.29 -8.59
C LEU A 65 6.56 7.03 -8.55
N ASN A 66 6.64 6.17 -9.58
CA ASN A 66 5.90 4.92 -9.63
C ASN A 66 6.35 3.96 -8.53
N ILE A 67 7.66 3.79 -8.36
CA ILE A 67 8.27 3.00 -7.29
C ILE A 67 7.80 3.50 -5.92
N HIS A 68 7.84 4.81 -5.71
CA HIS A 68 7.40 5.44 -4.46
C HIS A 68 5.93 5.17 -4.17
N LYS A 69 5.07 5.23 -5.21
CA LYS A 69 3.65 4.93 -5.07
C LYS A 69 3.42 3.45 -4.72
N GLN A 70 4.16 2.54 -5.36
CA GLN A 70 4.13 1.11 -5.03
C GLN A 70 4.50 0.87 -3.57
N GLU A 71 5.58 1.49 -3.07
CA GLU A 71 6.04 1.33 -1.69
C GLU A 71 5.01 1.80 -0.66
N ILE A 72 4.35 2.93 -0.92
CA ILE A 72 3.25 3.42 -0.07
C ILE A 72 2.13 2.38 -0.01
N ARG A 73 1.76 1.78 -1.16
CA ARG A 73 0.73 0.73 -1.20
C ARG A 73 1.16 -0.55 -0.49
N LEU A 74 2.40 -0.99 -0.67
CA LEU A 74 2.94 -2.17 -0.01
C LEU A 74 3.01 -1.99 1.52
N THR A 75 3.39 -0.81 1.99
CA THR A 75 3.44 -0.49 3.42
C THR A 75 2.03 -0.43 4.02
N LEU A 76 1.05 0.12 3.29
CA LEU A 76 -0.36 0.08 3.69
C LEU A 76 -0.86 -1.37 3.81
N LEU A 77 -0.61 -2.20 2.80
CA LEU A 77 -1.01 -3.61 2.76
C LEU A 77 -0.39 -4.39 3.93
N THR A 78 0.88 -4.13 4.23
CA THR A 78 1.57 -4.73 5.37
C THR A 78 0.91 -4.32 6.68
N SER A 79 0.64 -3.01 6.86
CA SER A 79 0.01 -2.46 8.07
C SER A 79 -1.35 -3.09 8.34
N ILE A 80 -2.21 -3.23 7.32
CA ILE A 80 -3.55 -3.83 7.48
C ILE A 80 -3.48 -5.35 7.71
N LEU A 81 -2.51 -6.05 7.12
CA LEU A 81 -2.41 -7.51 7.20
C LEU A 81 -1.76 -7.99 8.50
N GLU A 82 -0.80 -7.24 9.05
CA GLU A 82 -0.13 -7.57 10.32
C GLU A 82 -1.08 -7.54 11.51
N GLN A 83 -2.09 -6.67 11.45
CA GLN A 83 -3.09 -6.53 12.50
C GLN A 83 -4.25 -7.52 12.37
N GLN A 84 -4.33 -8.25 11.25
CA GLN A 84 -5.50 -9.05 10.90
C GLN A 84 -5.23 -10.56 10.92
N ALA A 85 -5.88 -11.22 11.88
CA ALA A 85 -5.96 -12.67 11.96
C ALA A 85 -7.03 -13.27 11.04
N ASP A 86 -8.02 -12.47 10.59
CA ASP A 86 -9.12 -12.95 9.74
C ASP A 86 -8.67 -13.17 8.29
N ASN A 87 -9.14 -14.27 7.69
CA ASN A 87 -8.91 -14.64 6.31
C ASN A 87 -9.82 -13.91 5.32
N LYS A 88 -10.89 -13.25 5.78
CA LYS A 88 -11.81 -12.52 4.88
C LYS A 88 -11.09 -11.45 4.07
N LEU A 89 -10.33 -10.58 4.73
CA LEU A 89 -9.57 -9.52 4.05
C LEU A 89 -8.51 -10.10 3.10
N ARG A 90 -7.80 -11.15 3.54
CA ARG A 90 -6.81 -11.85 2.71
C ARG A 90 -7.43 -12.38 1.42
N LYS A 91 -8.63 -12.95 1.50
CA LYS A 91 -9.39 -13.41 0.33
C LYS A 91 -9.75 -12.25 -0.60
N GLN A 92 -10.23 -11.12 -0.06
CA GLN A 92 -10.54 -9.94 -0.87
C GLN A 92 -9.32 -9.39 -1.61
N ILE A 93 -8.15 -9.38 -0.95
CA ILE A 93 -6.88 -8.96 -1.56
C ILE A 93 -6.47 -9.89 -2.71
N ILE A 94 -6.65 -11.21 -2.55
CA ILE A 94 -6.40 -12.20 -3.60
C ILE A 94 -7.36 -11.98 -4.78
N GLU A 95 -8.65 -11.82 -4.50
CA GLU A 95 -9.70 -11.62 -5.52
C GLU A 95 -9.51 -10.29 -6.28
N ALA A 96 -8.96 -9.26 -5.63
CA ALA A 96 -8.63 -7.98 -6.27
C ALA A 96 -7.44 -8.05 -7.24
N GLY A 97 -6.70 -9.17 -7.27
CA GLY A 97 -5.54 -9.33 -8.15
C GLY A 97 -4.22 -8.79 -7.59
N ILE A 98 -4.20 -8.41 -6.31
CA ILE A 98 -3.01 -7.80 -5.69
C ILE A 98 -1.85 -8.81 -5.62
N VAL A 99 -2.14 -10.08 -5.34
CA VAL A 99 -1.10 -11.13 -5.26
C VAL A 99 -0.34 -11.27 -6.58
N GLN A 100 -1.02 -11.16 -7.72
CA GLN A 100 -0.39 -11.21 -9.04
C GLN A 100 0.55 -10.02 -9.24
N GLN A 101 0.20 -8.84 -8.73
CA GLN A 101 1.08 -7.67 -8.80
C GLN A 101 2.29 -7.79 -7.88
N LEU A 102 2.13 -8.38 -6.69
CA LEU A 102 3.27 -8.67 -5.81
C LEU A 102 4.27 -9.60 -6.50
N ILE A 103 3.79 -10.68 -7.12
CA ILE A 103 4.65 -11.61 -7.88
C ILE A 103 5.37 -10.87 -9.01
N HIS A 104 4.64 -10.07 -9.79
CA HIS A 104 5.23 -9.29 -10.89
C HIS A 104 6.34 -8.34 -10.40
N ILE A 105 6.11 -7.63 -9.29
CA ILE A 105 7.13 -6.75 -8.68
C ILE A 105 8.36 -7.56 -8.27
N PHE A 106 8.20 -8.72 -7.64
CA PHE A 106 9.33 -9.57 -7.27
C PHE A 106 10.11 -10.11 -8.48
N GLU A 107 9.44 -10.34 -9.61
CA GLU A 107 10.06 -10.87 -10.82
C GLU A 107 10.78 -9.81 -11.66
N THR A 108 10.38 -8.54 -11.55
CA THR A 108 10.80 -7.47 -12.48
C THR A 108 11.59 -6.34 -11.82
N ARG A 109 11.36 -6.07 -10.53
CA ARG A 109 12.04 -4.97 -9.84
C ARG A 109 13.50 -5.35 -9.56
N ASN A 110 14.41 -4.45 -9.88
CA ASN A 110 15.83 -4.67 -9.55
C ASN A 110 15.97 -4.75 -8.02
N ILE A 111 16.77 -5.70 -7.54
CA ILE A 111 17.01 -5.91 -6.10
C ILE A 111 17.52 -4.64 -5.42
N ASP A 112 18.30 -3.82 -6.11
CA ASP A 112 18.82 -2.55 -5.59
C ASP A 112 17.73 -1.49 -5.38
N GLN A 113 16.54 -1.73 -5.96
CA GLN A 113 15.36 -0.89 -5.78
C GLN A 113 14.44 -1.44 -4.70
N ILE A 114 14.70 -2.58 -4.06
CA ILE A 114 13.84 -3.13 -3.00
C ILE A 114 14.38 -2.63 -1.65
N GLN A 115 13.56 -1.86 -0.92
CA GLN A 115 13.88 -1.36 0.43
C GLN A 115 13.40 -2.30 1.53
#